data_AF-A0A661ER23-F1
#
_entry.id   AF-A0A661ER23-F1
#
_cell.length_a   1.000
_cell.length_b   1.000
_cell.length_c   1.000
_cell.angle_alpha   90.00
_cell.angle_beta   90.00
_cell.angle_gamma   90.00
#
_symmetry.space_group_name_H-M   'P 1'
#
loop_
_entity.id
_entity.type
_entity.pdbx_description
1 polymer ?
#
loop_
_entity_poly.entity_id
_entity_poly.type
_entity_poly.pdbx_seq_one_letter_code
_entity_poly.pdbx_strand_id
1 'polypeptide(L)'
;QIANTLATRQILTHGPDKFELIWTYFGYADDTPEQRAMRIKQINLIGPAGLISMEDGDVCEIVQNGIVRDGDKSSVVLMGGDSVTEFQDTTLTESGIRGFWRGYRKIMGF
;
A
#
# COMPACT_ATOMS: atom_id res chain seq x y z
N GLN A 1 7.80 9.16 0.07
CA GLN A 1 8.64 8.00 0.42
C GLN A 1 9.55 8.38 1.58
N ILE A 2 9.50 7.66 2.70
CA ILE A 2 10.39 7.91 3.86
C ILE A 2 11.68 7.15 3.56
N ALA A 3 12.59 7.79 2.82
CA ALA A 3 13.71 7.11 2.16
C ALA A 3 14.63 6.31 3.09
N ASN A 4 14.67 6.65 4.37
CA ASN A 4 15.58 6.03 5.33
C ASN A 4 14.92 4.93 6.19
N THR A 5 13.63 4.65 5.99
CA THR A 5 12.94 3.54 6.66
C THR A 5 12.71 2.39 5.69
N LEU A 6 13.30 1.23 6.01
CA LEU A 6 13.26 0.03 5.18
C LEU A 6 12.38 -1.02 5.86
N ALA A 7 11.33 -1.45 5.17
CA ALA A 7 10.43 -2.47 5.67
C ALA A 7 9.78 -3.23 4.52
N THR A 8 9.49 -4.51 4.76
CA THR A 8 8.48 -5.24 3.98
C THR A 8 7.16 -5.23 4.74
N ARG A 9 6.06 -5.26 3.97
CA ARG A 9 4.70 -5.35 4.50
C ARG A 9 4.05 -6.60 3.91
N GLN A 10 3.68 -7.53 4.76
CA GLN A 10 2.99 -8.75 4.34
C GLN A 10 1.52 -8.66 4.71
N ILE A 11 0.66 -8.86 3.71
CA ILE A 11 -0.79 -9.01 3.91
C ILE A 11 -1.08 -10.48 4.16
N LEU A 12 -1.70 -10.79 5.30
CA LEU A 12 -2.30 -12.09 5.60
C LEU A 12 -3.81 -11.96 5.53
N THR A 13 -4.44 -12.63 4.58
CA THR A 13 -5.90 -12.53 4.40
C THR A 13 -6.65 -13.41 5.39
N HIS A 14 -7.75 -12.90 5.93
CA HIS A 14 -8.68 -13.60 6.82
C HIS A 14 -10.09 -13.64 6.25
N GLY A 15 -10.20 -13.72 4.93
CA GLY A 15 -11.46 -13.59 4.20
C GLY A 15 -11.54 -12.29 3.39
N PRO A 16 -12.72 -11.98 2.81
CA PRO A 16 -12.92 -10.81 1.97
C PRO A 16 -13.02 -9.49 2.74
N ASP A 17 -13.29 -9.54 4.05
CA ASP A 17 -13.59 -8.39 4.91
C ASP A 17 -12.49 -8.06 5.93
N LYS A 18 -11.46 -8.91 6.05
CA LYS A 18 -10.41 -8.74 7.05
C LYS A 18 -9.06 -9.26 6.57
N PHE A 19 -8.01 -8.58 7.01
CA PHE A 19 -6.62 -9.03 6.87
C PHE A 19 -5.78 -8.57 8.06
N GLU A 20 -4.60 -9.14 8.20
CA GLU A 20 -3.54 -8.70 9.10
C GLU A 20 -2.37 -8.16 8.27
N LEU A 21 -1.76 -7.06 8.72
CA LEU A 21 -0.59 -6.45 8.08
C LEU A 21 0.64 -6.62 8.95
N ILE A 22 1.55 -7.50 8.56
CA ILE A 22 2.81 -7.75 9.27
C ILE A 22 3.88 -6.81 8.71
N TRP A 23 4.50 -6.05 9.61
CA TRP A 23 5.62 -5.17 9.30
C TRP A 23 6.94 -5.82 9.73
N THR A 24 7.84 -6.01 8.77
CA THR A 24 9.20 -6.47 9.05
C THR A 24 10.17 -5.34 8.72
N TYR A 25 10.65 -4.67 9.76
CA TYR A 25 11.66 -3.62 9.65
C TYR A 25 13.06 -4.23 9.53
N PHE A 26 13.91 -3.65 8.70
CA PHE A 26 15.28 -4.12 8.54
C PHE A 26 16.24 -2.94 8.30
N GLY A 27 17.52 -3.23 8.47
CA GLY A 27 18.63 -2.33 8.15
C GLY A 27 19.72 -3.11 7.41
N TYR A 28 20.78 -2.42 7.03
CA TYR A 28 21.93 -3.09 6.41
C TYR A 28 22.87 -3.62 7.48
N ALA A 29 23.61 -4.69 7.14
CA ALA A 29 24.56 -5.32 8.06
C ALA A 29 25.70 -4.37 8.44
N ASP A 30 26.05 -3.46 7.54
CA ASP A 30 27.11 -2.45 7.64
C ASP A 30 26.62 -1.06 8.08
N ASP A 31 25.35 -0.92 8.49
CA ASP A 31 24.87 0.35 9.08
C ASP A 31 25.74 0.72 10.29
N THR A 32 26.24 1.96 10.31
CA THR A 32 26.93 2.52 11.49
C THR A 32 25.98 2.61 12.68
N PRO A 33 26.48 2.72 13.93
CA PRO A 33 25.63 2.93 15.10
C PRO A 33 24.66 4.12 14.95
N GLU A 34 25.11 5.21 14.33
CA GLU A 34 24.31 6.42 14.08
C GLU A 34 23.21 6.16 13.05
N GLN A 35 23.53 5.45 11.96
CA GLN A 35 22.53 5.08 10.95
C GLN A 35 21.47 4.17 11.54
N ARG A 36 21.88 3.15 12.31
CA ARG A 36 20.94 2.25 12.99
C ARG A 36 20.03 2.99 13.97
N ALA A 37 20.58 3.90 14.78
CA ALA A 37 19.80 4.71 15.70
C ALA A 37 18.80 5.62 14.96
N MET A 38 19.22 6.24 13.86
CA MET A 38 18.33 7.02 12.99
C MET A 38 17.19 6.18 12.43
N ARG A 39 17.48 4.98 11.89
CA ARG A 39 16.43 4.09 11.33
C ARG A 39 15.41 3.71 12.39
N ILE A 40 15.85 3.30 13.58
CA ILE A 40 14.96 2.97 14.70
C ILE A 40 14.08 4.17 15.06
N LYS A 41 14.65 5.38 15.15
CA LYS A 41 13.87 6.59 15.46
C LYS A 41 12.83 6.90 14.38
N GLN A 42 13.14 6.67 13.11
CA GLN A 42 12.22 6.93 12.00
C GLN A 42 11.07 5.91 11.89
N ILE A 43 11.18 4.74 12.53
CA ILE A 43 10.07 3.78 12.60
C ILE A 43 8.83 4.43 13.26
N ASN A 44 9.00 5.44 14.11
CA ASN A 44 7.88 6.22 14.65
C ASN A 44 6.97 6.88 13.59
N LEU A 45 7.39 6.92 12.32
CA LEU A 45 6.57 7.43 11.21
C LEU A 45 5.66 6.35 10.60
N ILE A 46 5.99 5.07 10.72
CA ILE A 46 5.32 3.99 9.99
C ILE A 46 4.97 2.80 10.89
N GLY A 47 4.08 1.93 10.42
CA GLY A 47 3.49 0.88 11.25
C GLY A 47 2.19 1.32 11.91
N PRO A 48 1.57 0.45 12.71
CA PRO A 48 0.21 0.64 13.22
C PRO A 48 0.05 1.85 14.16
N ALA A 49 1.14 2.30 14.78
CA ALA A 49 1.18 3.51 15.61
C ALA A 49 2.07 4.61 15.01
N GLY A 50 2.40 4.50 13.72
CA GLY A 50 3.26 5.44 13.03
C GLY A 50 2.52 6.72 12.69
N LEU A 51 3.17 7.88 12.86
CA LEU A 51 2.58 9.20 12.61
C LEU A 51 2.05 9.42 11.18
N ILE A 52 2.47 8.60 10.22
CA ILE A 52 2.01 8.66 8.83
C ILE A 52 1.15 7.43 8.49
N SER A 53 1.62 6.21 8.79
CA SER A 53 0.93 5.00 8.35
C SER A 53 -0.30 4.61 9.16
N MET A 54 -0.54 5.21 10.33
CA MET A 54 -1.75 4.95 11.09
C MET A 54 -3.01 5.31 10.29
N GLU A 55 -2.98 6.43 9.56
CA GLU A 55 -4.11 6.92 8.76
C GLU A 55 -4.46 5.99 7.59
N ASP A 56 -3.47 5.27 7.03
CA ASP A 56 -3.69 4.31 5.93
C ASP A 56 -4.68 3.21 6.36
N GLY A 57 -4.59 2.74 7.62
CA GLY A 57 -5.48 1.72 8.17
C GLY A 57 -6.92 2.21 8.30
N ASP A 58 -7.10 3.42 8.82
CA ASP A 58 -8.42 4.05 8.98
C ASP A 58 -9.09 4.27 7.61
N VAL A 59 -8.33 4.72 6.61
CA VAL A 59 -8.84 4.90 5.24
C VAL A 59 -9.27 3.56 4.62
N CYS A 60 -8.52 2.48 4.84
CA CYS A 60 -8.91 1.15 4.36
C CYS A 60 -10.28 0.72 4.91
N GLU A 61 -10.56 0.96 6.19
CA GLU A 61 -11.85 0.63 6.79
C GLU A 61 -12.99 1.47 6.18
N ILE A 62 -12.76 2.76 5.97
CA ILE A 62 -13.74 3.66 5.33
C ILE A 62 -14.06 3.17 3.90
N VAL A 63 -13.03 2.79 3.13
CA VAL A 63 -13.20 2.26 1.77
C VAL A 63 -13.98 0.95 1.79
N GLN A 64 -13.65 0.02 2.70
CA GLN A 64 -14.36 -1.26 2.83
C GLN A 64 -15.84 -1.05 3.17
N ASN A 65 -16.15 -0.14 4.09
CA ASN A 65 -17.52 0.20 4.43
C ASN A 65 -18.29 0.78 3.22
N GLY A 66 -17.63 1.60 2.40
CA GLY A 66 -18.18 2.09 1.14
C GLY A 66 -18.49 0.98 0.14
N ILE A 67 -17.55 0.03 -0.05
CA ILE A 67 -17.72 -1.13 -0.95
C ILE A 67 -18.93 -1.98 -0.53
N VAL A 68 -19.08 -2.24 0.78
CA VAL A 68 -20.21 -3.02 1.30
C VAL A 68 -21.54 -2.28 1.11
N ARG A 69 -21.58 -0.98 1.38
CA ARG A 69 -22.79 -0.16 1.23
C ARG A 69 -23.25 -0.06 -0.22
N ASP A 70 -22.32 0.16 -1.14
CA ASP A 70 -22.58 0.48 -2.54
C ASP A 70 -22.16 -0.67 -3.47
N GLY A 71 -22.45 -1.92 -3.10
CA GLY A 71 -21.97 -3.13 -3.79
C GLY A 71 -22.47 -3.31 -5.23
N ASP A 72 -23.44 -2.51 -5.68
CA ASP A 72 -23.93 -2.45 -7.07
C ASP A 72 -23.27 -1.34 -7.90
N LYS A 73 -22.33 -0.58 -7.33
CA LYS A 73 -21.60 0.51 -7.97
C LYS A 73 -20.18 0.09 -8.35
N SER A 74 -19.47 1.02 -8.99
CA SER A 74 -18.10 0.83 -9.46
C SER A 74 -17.21 1.99 -9.04
N SER A 75 -15.97 1.68 -8.65
CA SER A 75 -14.91 2.67 -8.52
C SER A 75 -14.43 3.14 -9.90
N VAL A 76 -13.95 4.38 -9.98
CA VAL A 76 -13.38 4.96 -11.20
C VAL A 76 -11.87 5.08 -11.02
N VAL A 77 -11.10 4.51 -11.95
CA VAL A 77 -9.62 4.46 -11.89
C VAL A 77 -9.06 5.00 -13.21
N LEU A 78 -9.23 6.30 -13.45
CA LEU A 78 -8.95 6.99 -14.73
C LEU A 78 -7.91 8.11 -14.61
N MET A 79 -7.30 8.30 -13.44
CA MET A 79 -6.21 9.26 -13.30
C MET A 79 -5.02 8.81 -14.14
N GLY A 80 -4.51 9.74 -14.96
CA GLY A 80 -3.48 9.44 -15.96
C GLY A 80 -3.98 8.67 -17.19
N GLY A 81 -5.29 8.59 -17.43
CA GLY A 81 -5.89 7.93 -18.60
C GLY A 81 -6.40 6.51 -18.32
N ASP A 82 -6.66 5.74 -19.38
CA ASP A 82 -7.17 4.35 -19.31
C ASP A 82 -6.09 3.29 -19.62
N SER A 83 -4.92 3.72 -20.11
CA SER A 83 -3.80 2.84 -20.41
C SER A 83 -3.15 2.25 -19.15
N VAL A 84 -2.68 1.01 -19.29
CA VAL A 84 -1.90 0.28 -18.28
C VAL A 84 -0.40 0.29 -18.59
N THR A 85 -0.03 0.54 -19.84
CA THR A 85 1.33 0.33 -20.36
C THR A 85 2.11 1.63 -20.57
N GLU A 86 1.47 2.78 -20.38
CA GLU A 86 2.15 4.06 -20.49
C GLU A 86 2.94 4.34 -19.21
N PHE A 87 4.26 4.23 -19.34
CA PHE A 87 5.16 4.90 -18.43
C PHE A 87 4.98 6.40 -18.61
N GLN A 88 4.48 7.05 -17.56
CA GLN A 88 4.41 8.50 -17.50
C GLN A 88 5.57 8.99 -16.64
N ASP A 89 6.15 10.14 -16.99
CA ASP A 89 7.22 10.79 -16.21
C ASP A 89 6.72 11.36 -14.87
N THR A 90 5.52 10.97 -14.44
CA THR A 90 4.86 11.43 -13.23
C THR A 90 4.34 10.25 -12.41
N THR A 91 4.32 10.44 -11.09
CA THR A 91 3.68 9.52 -10.14
C THR A 91 2.18 9.78 -9.99
N LEU A 92 1.65 10.83 -10.63
CA LEU A 92 0.25 11.23 -10.61
C LEU A 92 -0.59 10.40 -11.60
N THR A 93 -0.63 9.08 -11.43
CA THR A 93 -1.34 8.15 -12.32
C THR A 93 -1.82 6.92 -11.55
N GLU A 94 -2.91 6.31 -12.02
CA GLU A 94 -3.44 5.04 -11.49
C GLU A 94 -3.13 3.83 -12.39
N SER A 95 -2.17 3.95 -13.31
CA SER A 95 -1.78 2.85 -14.22
C SER A 95 -1.38 1.57 -13.49
N GLY A 96 -0.74 1.68 -12.32
CA GLY A 96 -0.41 0.55 -11.46
C GLY A 96 -1.64 -0.18 -10.89
N ILE A 97 -2.65 0.56 -10.44
CA ILE A 97 -3.91 0.00 -9.93
C ILE A 97 -4.66 -0.71 -11.07
N ARG A 98 -4.74 -0.09 -12.26
CA ARG A 98 -5.32 -0.74 -13.45
C ARG A 98 -4.55 -2.02 -13.83
N GLY A 99 -3.22 -1.99 -13.74
CA GLY A 99 -2.37 -3.16 -13.97
C GLY A 99 -2.63 -4.31 -13.01
N PHE A 100 -2.79 -4.01 -11.72
CA PHE A 100 -3.19 -4.98 -10.70
C PHE A 100 -4.53 -5.62 -11.06
N TRP A 101 -5.57 -4.83 -11.33
CA TRP A 101 -6.90 -5.36 -11.67
C TRP A 101 -6.92 -6.16 -12.97
N ARG A 102 -6.15 -5.75 -13.99
CA ARG A 102 -5.98 -6.53 -15.23
C ARG A 102 -5.37 -7.91 -14.95
N GLY A 103 -4.34 -7.96 -14.12
CA GLY A 103 -3.72 -9.22 -13.69
C GLY A 103 -4.67 -10.08 -12.86
N TYR A 104 -5.36 -9.48 -11.89
CA TYR A 104 -6.34 -10.14 -11.04
C TYR A 104 -7.47 -10.77 -11.86
N ARG A 105 -8.09 -10.01 -12.78
CA ARG A 105 -9.15 -10.52 -13.67
C ARG A 105 -8.68 -11.73 -14.48
N LYS A 106 -7.48 -11.66 -15.06
CA LYS A 106 -6.89 -12.78 -15.79
C LYS A 106 -6.71 -14.03 -14.92
N ILE A 107 -6.25 -13.88 -13.68
CA ILE A 107 -6.08 -15.01 -12.74
C ILE A 107 -7.44 -15.61 -12.36
N MET A 108 -8.45 -14.77 -12.18
CA MET A 108 -9.80 -15.17 -11.77
C MET A 108 -10.69 -15.65 -12.94
N GLY A 109 -10.23 -15.55 -14.19
CA GLY A 109 -10.96 -16.00 -15.38
C GLY A 109 -12.01 -15.02 -15.93
N PHE A 110 -11.82 -13.71 -15.72
CA PHE A 110 -12.68 -12.61 -16.20
C PHE A 110 -12.02 -11.72 -17.26
#